data_AF-V7ENL3-F1
#
_entry.id   AF-V7ENL3-F1
#
_cell.length_a   1.000
_cell.length_b   1.000
_cell.length_c   1.000
_cell.angle_alpha   90.00
_cell.angle_beta   90.00
_cell.angle_gamma   90.00
#
_symmetry.space_group_name_H-M   'P 1'
#
loop_
_entity.id
_entity.type
_entity.pdbx_description
1 polymer ?
#
loop_
_entity_poly.entity_id
_entity_poly.type
_entity_poly.pdbx_seq_one_letter_code
_entity_poly.pdbx_strand_id
1 'polypeptide(L)'
;MGLAPYGDPAPYRELFEQFYELSANGGYRVHLDRIGPALLRNIEIRRKGMPFTQQHRDVSASLQEALERIVFHILRHHREATGMKRLCLAGGVAHNCTMNGKLLYSGLFEDIFVQPASHDAGCALGAALIVSNEMGRPAPRERLQEVYWGPDLGSDRAVEQELNAWSGHLEVERSYDVASSAAHWITNGNGAVIGWVQGRSEFGPRALGNRSILADPRPAANKDRINAMVKKREGYRPFAPSVLEEDASEFFDLPDGKHEFPFMNFVVRVRDSKRALLGAITHVDGTARLQTVSRDANPAYWEVINAFKKRTGTPILLNTSFNNNAEPIVDTVADAIATFLTTELDGLVVGPFLVKKRAATLQDWTALAISLPPSVSLHQTRAYTARDHQETVCEIIPNH
;
A
#
# COMPACT_ATOMS: atom_id res chain seq x y z
N MET A 1 -5.56 -13.13 -2.81
CA MET A 1 -5.09 -12.04 -3.71
C MET A 1 -3.61 -12.16 -4.07
N GLY A 2 -2.62 -11.79 -3.22
CA GLY A 2 -1.22 -11.65 -3.67
C GLY A 2 -0.52 -12.93 -4.17
N LEU A 3 -0.85 -14.10 -3.59
CA LEU A 3 -0.29 -15.39 -4.01
C LEU A 3 -1.09 -16.06 -5.15
N ALA A 4 -2.32 -15.61 -5.40
CA ALA A 4 -3.24 -16.23 -6.35
C ALA A 4 -2.72 -16.27 -7.79
N PRO A 5 -2.03 -15.24 -8.34
CA PRO A 5 -1.49 -15.28 -9.70
C PRO A 5 -0.44 -16.37 -9.95
N TYR A 6 0.10 -17.00 -8.90
CA TYR A 6 1.10 -18.07 -9.03
C TYR A 6 0.47 -19.48 -9.00
N GLY A 7 -0.85 -19.58 -8.88
CA GLY A 7 -1.57 -20.84 -8.72
C GLY A 7 -2.57 -21.10 -9.84
N ASP A 8 -2.96 -22.35 -9.97
CA ASP A 8 -4.11 -22.79 -10.77
C ASP A 8 -5.32 -22.97 -9.84
N PRO A 9 -6.47 -22.33 -10.08
CA PRO A 9 -7.67 -22.56 -9.28
C PRO A 9 -8.29 -23.95 -9.48
N ALA A 10 -8.03 -24.63 -10.60
CA ALA A 10 -8.73 -25.86 -10.98
C ALA A 10 -8.68 -26.99 -9.93
N PRO A 11 -7.53 -27.31 -9.29
CA PRO A 11 -7.43 -28.42 -8.34
C PRO A 11 -8.31 -28.29 -7.10
N TYR A 12 -8.65 -27.06 -6.68
CA TYR A 12 -9.43 -26.81 -5.46
C TYR A 12 -10.79 -26.17 -5.73
N ARG A 13 -11.16 -25.91 -7.00
CA ARG A 13 -12.41 -25.25 -7.35
C ARG A 13 -13.63 -25.93 -6.76
N GLU A 14 -13.78 -27.23 -6.98
CA GLU A 14 -14.91 -28.02 -6.48
C GLU A 14 -14.98 -28.04 -4.94
N LEU A 15 -13.81 -27.97 -4.27
CA LEU A 15 -13.76 -27.85 -2.81
C LEU A 15 -14.34 -26.51 -2.36
N PHE A 16 -13.92 -25.41 -2.99
CA PHE A 16 -14.40 -24.07 -2.63
C PHE A 16 -15.87 -23.83 -2.99
N GLU A 17 -16.37 -24.43 -4.07
CA GLU A 17 -17.79 -24.40 -4.46
C GLU A 17 -18.72 -24.99 -3.40
N GLN A 18 -18.23 -25.92 -2.56
CA GLN A 18 -19.02 -26.48 -1.45
C GLN A 18 -19.25 -25.49 -0.30
N PHE A 19 -18.51 -24.37 -0.26
CA PHE A 19 -18.58 -23.38 0.82
C PHE A 19 -19.58 -22.28 0.58
N TYR A 20 -20.17 -22.18 -0.61
CA TYR A 20 -21.17 -21.15 -0.88
C TYR A 20 -22.31 -21.65 -1.76
N GLU A 21 -23.46 -21.03 -1.61
CA GLU A 21 -24.61 -21.18 -2.49
C GLU A 21 -24.94 -19.82 -3.10
N LEU A 22 -25.26 -19.81 -4.39
CA LEU A 22 -25.72 -18.62 -5.11
C LEU A 22 -27.23 -18.73 -5.33
N SER A 23 -27.98 -17.75 -4.85
CA SER A 23 -29.44 -17.71 -4.96
C SER A 23 -29.86 -16.99 -6.24
N ALA A 24 -30.96 -17.41 -6.86
CA ALA A 24 -31.48 -16.80 -8.09
C ALA A 24 -31.84 -15.30 -7.95
N ASN A 25 -32.09 -14.84 -6.72
CA ASN A 25 -32.38 -13.43 -6.40
C ASN A 25 -31.11 -12.57 -6.16
N GLY A 26 -29.95 -13.00 -6.66
CA GLY A 26 -28.67 -12.29 -6.45
C GLY A 26 -28.08 -12.44 -5.05
N GLY A 27 -28.76 -13.13 -4.13
CA GLY A 27 -28.24 -13.46 -2.82
C GLY A 27 -27.17 -14.55 -2.86
N TYR A 28 -26.46 -14.72 -1.75
CA TYR A 28 -25.54 -15.82 -1.54
C TYR A 28 -25.54 -16.25 -0.07
N ARG A 29 -25.13 -17.49 0.19
CA ARG A 29 -24.92 -18.03 1.54
C ARG A 29 -23.54 -18.64 1.61
N VAL A 30 -22.80 -18.39 2.69
CA VAL A 30 -21.51 -19.03 2.97
C VAL A 30 -21.69 -20.03 4.12
N HIS A 31 -21.24 -21.27 3.93
CA HIS A 31 -21.32 -22.35 4.91
C HIS A 31 -20.05 -22.39 5.77
N LEU A 32 -19.97 -21.48 6.74
CA LEU A 32 -18.78 -21.33 7.60
C LEU A 32 -18.43 -22.61 8.37
N ASP A 33 -19.44 -23.41 8.73
CA ASP A 33 -19.33 -24.71 9.38
C ASP A 33 -18.57 -25.76 8.54
N ARG A 34 -18.61 -25.63 7.20
CA ARG A 34 -17.94 -26.55 6.28
C ARG A 34 -16.48 -26.22 6.04
N ILE A 35 -16.11 -24.93 6.16
CA ILE A 35 -14.78 -24.43 5.76
C ILE A 35 -13.68 -25.12 6.58
N GLY A 36 -13.70 -24.96 7.91
CA GLY A 36 -12.65 -25.50 8.78
C GLY A 36 -12.39 -26.99 8.56
N PRO A 37 -13.41 -27.86 8.72
CA PRO A 37 -13.24 -29.31 8.56
C PRO A 37 -12.79 -29.71 7.15
N ALA A 38 -13.30 -29.06 6.10
CA ALA A 38 -12.95 -29.40 4.72
C ALA A 38 -11.52 -28.96 4.38
N LEU A 39 -11.08 -27.77 4.80
CA LEU A 39 -9.70 -27.32 4.58
C LEU A 39 -8.71 -28.23 5.32
N LEU A 40 -8.98 -28.59 6.58
CA LEU A 40 -8.10 -29.47 7.37
C LEU A 40 -7.91 -30.87 6.77
N ARG A 41 -8.93 -31.40 6.08
CA ARG A 41 -8.86 -32.72 5.43
C ARG A 41 -8.16 -32.71 4.07
N ASN A 42 -8.27 -31.60 3.33
CA ASN A 42 -7.86 -31.54 1.93
C ASN A 42 -6.61 -30.69 1.69
N ILE A 43 -6.14 -29.95 2.71
CA ILE A 43 -5.02 -29.02 2.58
C ILE A 43 -3.94 -29.28 3.61
N GLU A 44 -2.69 -29.32 3.16
CA GLU A 44 -1.54 -29.38 4.06
C GLU A 44 -1.38 -28.04 4.78
N ILE A 45 -1.36 -28.07 6.11
CA ILE A 45 -1.30 -26.85 6.93
C ILE A 45 0.13 -26.32 6.95
N ARG A 46 0.33 -25.13 6.36
CA ARG A 46 1.60 -24.43 6.43
C ARG A 46 1.88 -23.86 7.83
N ARG A 47 3.01 -24.22 8.44
CA ARG A 47 3.50 -23.56 9.67
C ARG A 47 4.29 -22.30 9.35
N LYS A 48 4.34 -21.36 10.31
CA LYS A 48 5.16 -20.14 10.22
C LYS A 48 6.62 -20.54 9.95
N GLY A 49 7.27 -19.87 8.98
CA GLY A 49 8.64 -20.16 8.56
C GLY A 49 8.78 -21.19 7.43
N MET A 50 7.76 -22.00 7.14
CA MET A 50 7.82 -22.94 6.01
C MET A 50 7.69 -22.23 4.66
N PRO A 51 8.28 -22.78 3.59
CA PRO A 51 8.13 -22.25 2.24
C PRO A 51 6.69 -22.37 1.73
N PHE A 52 6.35 -21.54 0.74
CA PHE A 52 5.07 -21.68 0.02
C PHE A 52 5.21 -22.73 -1.09
N THR A 53 4.51 -23.85 -0.94
CA THR A 53 4.34 -24.91 -1.96
C THR A 53 3.34 -24.50 -3.05
N GLN A 54 3.26 -25.32 -4.12
CA GLN A 54 2.28 -25.13 -5.19
C GLN A 54 0.83 -25.22 -4.69
N GLN A 55 0.56 -26.15 -3.77
CA GLN A 55 -0.73 -26.27 -3.11
C GLN A 55 -1.22 -24.95 -2.50
N HIS A 56 -0.37 -24.19 -1.79
CA HIS A 56 -0.79 -22.91 -1.22
C HIS A 56 -1.16 -21.86 -2.28
N ARG A 57 -0.49 -21.92 -3.44
CA ARG A 57 -0.77 -21.03 -4.57
C ARG A 57 -2.11 -21.39 -5.19
N ASP A 58 -2.35 -22.67 -5.45
CA ASP A 58 -3.58 -23.19 -6.05
C ASP A 58 -4.79 -22.95 -5.13
N VAL A 59 -4.65 -23.19 -3.83
CA VAL A 59 -5.67 -22.85 -2.81
C VAL A 59 -5.96 -21.34 -2.83
N SER A 60 -4.92 -20.50 -2.90
CA SER A 60 -5.09 -19.04 -2.96
C SER A 60 -5.79 -18.59 -4.25
N ALA A 61 -5.49 -19.24 -5.37
CA ALA A 61 -6.12 -19.00 -6.67
C ALA A 61 -7.59 -19.41 -6.65
N SER A 62 -7.91 -20.59 -6.10
CA SER A 62 -9.29 -21.07 -5.99
C SER A 62 -10.14 -20.22 -5.04
N LEU A 63 -9.58 -19.77 -3.90
CA LEU A 63 -10.29 -18.84 -3.01
C LEU A 63 -10.56 -17.50 -3.71
N GLN A 64 -9.58 -16.99 -4.45
CA GLN A 64 -9.74 -15.75 -5.22
C GLN A 64 -10.83 -15.90 -6.30
N GLU A 65 -10.85 -17.02 -7.03
CA GLU A 65 -11.88 -17.33 -8.03
C GLU A 65 -13.27 -17.44 -7.38
N ALA A 66 -13.41 -18.13 -6.24
CA ALA A 66 -14.68 -18.26 -5.54
C ALA A 66 -15.24 -16.90 -5.10
N LEU A 67 -14.40 -16.02 -4.53
CA LEU A 67 -14.78 -14.66 -4.19
C LEU A 67 -15.29 -13.88 -5.41
N GLU A 68 -14.56 -13.95 -6.52
CA GLU A 68 -14.92 -13.26 -7.75
C GLU A 68 -16.25 -13.80 -8.30
N ARG A 69 -16.48 -15.11 -8.30
CA ARG A 69 -17.75 -15.71 -8.74
C ARG A 69 -18.93 -15.21 -7.93
N ILE A 70 -18.80 -15.17 -6.60
CA ILE A 70 -19.85 -14.65 -5.70
C ILE A 70 -20.12 -13.18 -6.02
N VAL A 71 -19.09 -12.34 -6.12
CA VAL A 71 -19.26 -10.91 -6.37
C VAL A 71 -19.85 -10.64 -7.76
N PHE A 72 -19.39 -11.33 -8.80
CA PHE A 72 -19.96 -11.21 -10.14
C PHE A 72 -21.42 -11.67 -10.20
N HIS A 73 -21.80 -12.70 -9.45
CA HIS A 73 -23.19 -13.15 -9.34
C HIS A 73 -24.10 -12.05 -8.78
N ILE A 74 -23.71 -11.48 -7.63
CA ILE A 74 -24.45 -10.39 -6.97
C ILE A 74 -24.58 -9.19 -7.92
N LEU A 75 -23.47 -8.77 -8.52
CA LEU A 75 -23.42 -7.58 -9.36
C LEU A 75 -24.20 -7.73 -10.67
N ARG A 76 -24.16 -8.91 -11.31
CA ARG A 76 -24.95 -9.18 -12.52
C ARG A 76 -26.44 -9.10 -12.22
N HIS A 77 -26.89 -9.77 -11.16
CA HIS A 77 -28.29 -9.74 -10.76
C HIS A 77 -28.78 -8.30 -10.52
N HIS A 78 -28.05 -7.52 -9.72
CA HIS A 78 -28.47 -6.15 -9.42
C HIS A 78 -28.35 -5.21 -10.62
N ARG A 79 -27.39 -5.41 -11.53
CA ARG A 79 -27.34 -4.67 -12.80
C ARG A 79 -28.60 -4.91 -13.61
N GLU A 80 -28.99 -6.18 -13.79
CA GLU A 80 -30.19 -6.56 -14.55
C GLU A 80 -31.47 -6.04 -13.90
N ALA A 81 -31.60 -6.19 -12.58
CA ALA A 81 -32.79 -5.79 -11.85
C ALA A 81 -32.99 -4.26 -11.77
N THR A 82 -31.90 -3.49 -11.71
CA THR A 82 -31.97 -2.02 -11.53
C THR A 82 -31.76 -1.23 -12.81
N GLY A 83 -31.16 -1.84 -13.84
CA GLY A 83 -30.70 -1.15 -15.05
C GLY A 83 -29.55 -0.16 -14.81
N MET A 84 -29.00 -0.08 -13.59
CA MET A 84 -27.92 0.84 -13.26
C MET A 84 -26.62 0.42 -13.95
N LYS A 85 -25.98 1.41 -14.58
CA LYS A 85 -24.77 1.19 -15.39
C LYS A 85 -23.49 1.68 -14.74
N ARG A 86 -23.59 2.35 -13.59
CA ARG A 86 -22.46 2.87 -12.81
C ARG A 86 -22.44 2.18 -11.46
N LEU A 87 -21.28 1.68 -11.06
CA LEU A 87 -21.08 0.92 -9.83
C LEU A 87 -20.23 1.70 -8.84
N CYS A 88 -20.70 1.82 -7.60
CA CYS A 88 -19.89 2.26 -6.47
C CYS A 88 -19.62 1.06 -5.54
N LEU A 89 -18.36 0.85 -5.16
CA LEU A 89 -17.94 -0.22 -4.26
C LEU A 89 -17.32 0.34 -2.98
N ALA A 90 -17.75 -0.22 -1.85
CA ALA A 90 -17.19 -0.04 -0.52
C ALA A 90 -17.26 -1.39 0.25
N GLY A 91 -16.79 -1.41 1.49
CA GLY A 91 -16.61 -2.62 2.30
C GLY A 91 -15.23 -3.26 2.07
N GLY A 92 -14.71 -3.97 3.08
CA GLY A 92 -13.33 -4.50 3.04
C GLY A 92 -12.99 -5.39 1.82
N VAL A 93 -13.98 -6.09 1.26
CA VAL A 93 -13.81 -6.89 0.03
C VAL A 93 -13.48 -6.01 -1.19
N ALA A 94 -13.96 -4.77 -1.23
CA ALA A 94 -13.71 -3.84 -2.33
C ALA A 94 -12.24 -3.41 -2.43
N HIS A 95 -11.38 -3.69 -1.44
CA HIS A 95 -9.93 -3.56 -1.57
C HIS A 95 -9.27 -4.64 -2.44
N ASN A 96 -10.04 -5.64 -2.90
CA ASN A 96 -9.53 -6.67 -3.79
C ASN A 96 -9.33 -6.08 -5.21
N CYS A 97 -8.18 -5.46 -5.41
CA CYS A 97 -7.82 -4.81 -6.67
C CYS A 97 -7.76 -5.77 -7.87
N THR A 98 -7.53 -7.07 -7.64
CA THR A 98 -7.61 -8.11 -8.67
C THR A 98 -9.05 -8.30 -9.14
N MET A 99 -10.00 -8.42 -8.21
CA MET A 99 -11.43 -8.49 -8.53
C MET A 99 -11.91 -7.20 -9.22
N ASN A 100 -11.50 -6.03 -8.71
CA ASN A 100 -11.84 -4.74 -9.33
C ASN A 100 -11.31 -4.65 -10.77
N GLY A 101 -10.09 -5.14 -11.02
CA GLY A 101 -9.52 -5.25 -12.36
C GLY A 101 -10.38 -6.13 -13.28
N LYS A 102 -10.81 -7.31 -12.80
CA LYS A 102 -11.71 -8.18 -13.58
C LYS A 102 -13.06 -7.50 -13.86
N LEU A 103 -13.63 -6.78 -12.90
CA LEU A 103 -14.86 -6.01 -13.11
C LEU A 103 -14.65 -4.91 -14.15
N LEU A 104 -13.53 -4.18 -14.09
CA LEU A 104 -13.16 -3.16 -15.05
C LEU A 104 -13.10 -3.72 -16.48
N TYR A 105 -12.43 -4.86 -16.70
CA TYR A 105 -12.33 -5.47 -18.04
C TYR A 105 -13.60 -6.19 -18.50
N SER A 106 -14.55 -6.46 -17.60
CA SER A 106 -15.75 -7.23 -17.95
C SER A 106 -16.78 -6.46 -18.79
N GLY A 107 -16.71 -5.12 -18.83
CA GLY A 107 -17.75 -4.27 -19.41
C GLY A 107 -19.10 -4.39 -18.70
N LEU A 108 -19.14 -4.96 -17.49
CA LEU A 108 -20.36 -5.11 -16.72
C LEU A 108 -20.91 -3.74 -16.26
N PHE A 109 -20.08 -2.72 -16.15
CA PHE A 109 -20.50 -1.36 -15.83
C PHE A 109 -19.75 -0.38 -16.73
N GLU A 110 -20.44 0.69 -17.13
CA GLU A 110 -19.84 1.79 -17.91
C GLU A 110 -18.80 2.53 -17.05
N ASP A 111 -19.06 2.68 -15.75
CA ASP A 111 -18.11 3.25 -14.80
C ASP A 111 -18.13 2.54 -13.45
N ILE A 112 -16.96 2.51 -12.80
CA ILE A 112 -16.75 1.87 -11.50
C ILE A 112 -15.94 2.82 -10.62
N PHE A 113 -16.52 3.19 -9.49
CA PHE A 113 -15.83 3.90 -8.42
C PHE A 113 -15.62 2.97 -7.23
N VAL A 114 -14.39 2.87 -6.75
CA VAL A 114 -14.03 2.12 -5.53
C VAL A 114 -13.53 3.13 -4.51
N GLN A 115 -14.16 3.18 -3.34
CA GLN A 115 -13.76 4.10 -2.29
C GLN A 115 -12.32 3.76 -1.80
N PRO A 116 -11.37 4.72 -1.71
CA PRO A 116 -9.94 4.44 -1.43
C PRO A 116 -9.62 3.83 -0.06
N ALA A 117 -10.45 4.13 0.94
CA ALA A 117 -10.49 3.54 2.27
C ALA A 117 -11.74 2.66 2.43
N SER A 118 -12.01 1.78 1.46
CA SER A 118 -13.25 0.99 1.41
C SER A 118 -13.50 0.08 2.63
N HIS A 119 -12.47 -0.24 3.40
CA HIS A 119 -12.60 -0.92 4.69
C HIS A 119 -13.29 -0.04 5.74
N ASP A 120 -13.40 -0.56 6.96
CA ASP A 120 -14.17 0.09 8.04
C ASP A 120 -13.71 1.50 8.41
N ALA A 121 -12.48 1.93 8.05
CA ALA A 121 -12.08 3.33 8.26
C ALA A 121 -12.92 4.31 7.43
N GLY A 122 -13.41 3.89 6.25
CA GLY A 122 -14.31 4.70 5.43
C GLY A 122 -15.68 4.96 6.06
N CYS A 123 -16.08 4.18 7.08
CA CYS A 123 -17.36 4.35 7.77
C CYS A 123 -17.46 5.71 8.47
N ALA A 124 -16.34 6.26 8.98
CA ALA A 124 -16.33 7.59 9.59
C ALA A 124 -16.74 8.68 8.58
N LEU A 125 -16.21 8.63 7.35
CA LEU A 125 -16.62 9.51 6.26
C LEU A 125 -18.09 9.28 5.88
N GLY A 126 -18.50 8.02 5.71
CA GLY A 126 -19.88 7.68 5.36
C GLY A 126 -20.89 8.21 6.39
N ALA A 127 -20.62 8.04 7.68
CA ALA A 127 -21.45 8.56 8.76
C ALA A 127 -21.54 10.09 8.74
N ALA A 128 -20.42 10.79 8.53
CA ALA A 128 -20.41 12.24 8.42
C ALA A 128 -21.24 12.74 7.23
N LEU A 129 -21.16 12.07 6.08
CA LEU A 129 -21.94 12.39 4.87
C LEU A 129 -23.45 12.21 5.08
N ILE A 130 -23.86 11.15 5.80
CA ILE A 130 -25.28 10.91 6.13
C ILE A 130 -25.82 12.06 6.98
N VAL A 131 -25.15 12.38 8.09
CA VAL A 131 -25.58 13.45 9.01
C VAL A 131 -25.56 14.82 8.32
N SER A 132 -24.52 15.11 7.53
CA SER A 132 -24.41 16.32 6.71
C SER A 132 -25.62 16.48 5.77
N ASN A 133 -26.06 15.40 5.13
CA ASN A 133 -27.23 15.41 4.27
C ASN A 133 -28.54 15.62 5.06
N GLU A 134 -28.71 14.94 6.20
CA GLU A 134 -29.88 15.10 7.09
C GLU A 134 -30.00 16.53 7.64
N MET A 135 -28.87 17.19 7.90
CA MET A 135 -28.81 18.59 8.35
C MET A 135 -29.06 19.62 7.23
N GLY A 136 -29.35 19.18 6.00
CA GLY A 136 -29.54 20.07 4.85
C GLY A 136 -28.26 20.76 4.38
N ARG A 137 -27.09 20.20 4.70
CA ARG A 137 -25.76 20.70 4.30
C ARG A 137 -25.01 19.63 3.51
N PRO A 138 -25.57 19.11 2.40
CA PRO A 138 -24.97 17.98 1.69
C PRO A 138 -23.56 18.31 1.19
N ALA A 139 -22.65 17.36 1.30
CA ALA A 139 -21.35 17.45 0.66
C ALA A 139 -21.47 17.52 -0.88
N PRO A 140 -20.48 18.10 -1.57
CA PRO A 140 -20.43 18.10 -3.03
C PRO A 140 -20.56 16.67 -3.61
N ARG A 141 -21.35 16.52 -4.67
CA ARG A 141 -21.54 15.24 -5.37
C ARG A 141 -20.53 15.08 -6.49
N GLU A 142 -19.26 15.21 -6.14
CA GLU A 142 -18.14 15.15 -7.08
C GLU A 142 -17.39 13.82 -6.94
N ARG A 143 -16.76 13.37 -8.03
CA ARG A 143 -15.90 12.19 -7.99
C ARG A 143 -14.66 12.55 -7.18
N LEU A 144 -14.37 11.75 -6.17
CA LEU A 144 -13.19 11.91 -5.34
C LEU A 144 -11.92 11.79 -6.19
N GLN A 145 -11.07 12.82 -6.16
CA GLN A 145 -9.83 12.89 -6.95
C GLN A 145 -8.58 12.59 -6.12
N GLU A 146 -8.60 12.96 -4.84
CA GLU A 146 -7.45 12.86 -3.94
C GLU A 146 -7.92 12.54 -2.51
N VAL A 147 -7.00 12.07 -1.67
CA VAL A 147 -7.27 11.68 -0.27
C VAL A 147 -6.20 12.19 0.68
N TYR A 148 -5.50 13.27 0.35
CA TYR A 148 -4.45 13.89 1.16
C TYR A 148 -5.07 14.68 2.33
N TRP A 149 -5.84 13.99 3.16
CA TRP A 149 -6.67 14.56 4.23
C TRP A 149 -6.03 14.46 5.61
N GLY A 150 -4.92 13.72 5.73
CA GLY A 150 -4.18 13.62 6.98
C GLY A 150 -3.42 14.90 7.33
N PRO A 151 -2.61 14.88 8.40
CA PRO A 151 -1.81 16.01 8.83
C PRO A 151 -0.82 16.49 7.77
N ASP A 152 -0.66 17.81 7.67
CA ASP A 152 0.41 18.43 6.89
C ASP A 152 1.76 18.37 7.65
N LEU A 153 2.87 18.45 6.93
CA LEU A 153 4.21 18.49 7.53
C LEU A 153 4.47 19.77 8.33
N GLY A 154 3.69 20.82 8.10
CA GLY A 154 3.89 22.14 8.69
C GLY A 154 4.93 22.94 7.91
N SER A 155 5.44 24.01 8.52
CA SER A 155 6.42 24.88 7.85
C SER A 155 7.77 24.18 7.65
N ASP A 156 8.49 24.54 6.59
CA ASP A 156 9.87 24.08 6.34
C ASP A 156 10.78 24.26 7.56
N ARG A 157 10.61 25.35 8.32
CA ARG A 157 11.38 25.62 9.54
C ARG A 157 11.14 24.57 10.63
N ALA A 158 9.89 24.12 10.78
CA ALA A 158 9.54 23.09 11.75
C ALA A 158 10.11 21.73 11.34
N VAL A 159 10.03 21.39 10.04
CA VAL A 159 10.63 20.18 9.47
C VAL A 159 12.15 20.19 9.65
N GLU A 160 12.82 21.31 9.33
CA GLU A 160 14.26 21.49 9.49
C GLU A 160 14.69 21.37 10.96
N GLN A 161 13.91 21.93 11.88
CA GLN A 161 14.18 21.82 13.32
C GLN A 161 14.11 20.36 13.79
N GLU A 162 13.10 19.60 13.36
CA GLU A 162 12.96 18.19 13.69
C GLU A 162 14.12 17.36 13.11
N LEU A 163 14.49 17.60 11.86
CA LEU A 163 15.65 16.94 11.23
C LEU A 163 16.97 17.27 11.94
N ASN A 164 17.18 18.53 12.32
CA ASN A 164 18.40 18.98 13.00
C ASN A 164 18.54 18.42 14.43
N ALA A 165 17.43 18.06 15.08
CA ALA A 165 17.47 17.31 16.35
C ALA A 165 18.18 15.96 16.21
N TRP A 166 18.26 15.42 14.98
CA TRP A 166 18.94 14.17 14.65
C TRP A 166 20.27 14.38 13.89
N SER A 167 20.86 15.57 13.92
CA SER A 167 22.10 15.93 13.18
C SER A 167 23.35 15.08 13.50
N GLY A 168 23.35 14.37 14.64
CA GLY A 168 24.38 13.34 14.94
C GLY A 168 24.26 12.08 14.07
N HIS A 169 23.07 11.81 13.52
CA HIS A 169 22.73 10.61 12.76
C HIS A 169 22.35 10.92 11.30
N LEU A 170 22.05 12.18 10.99
CA LEU A 170 21.57 12.63 9.69
C LEU A 170 22.48 13.69 9.08
N GLU A 171 22.67 13.62 7.77
CA GLU A 171 23.13 14.72 6.94
C GLU A 171 21.92 15.31 6.23
N VAL A 172 21.69 16.61 6.41
CA VAL A 172 20.50 17.31 5.91
C VAL A 172 20.93 18.42 4.96
N GLU A 173 20.36 18.43 3.76
CA GLU A 173 20.59 19.43 2.73
C GLU A 173 19.24 19.97 2.25
N ARG A 174 19.10 21.30 2.17
CA ARG A 174 17.92 21.91 1.55
C ARG A 174 18.11 21.97 0.03
N SER A 175 17.16 21.42 -0.72
CA SER A 175 17.11 21.50 -2.18
C SER A 175 16.10 22.53 -2.66
N TYR A 176 16.46 23.30 -3.69
CA TYR A 176 15.55 24.18 -4.42
C TYR A 176 14.81 23.46 -5.56
N ASP A 177 15.25 22.26 -5.93
CA ASP A 177 14.60 21.37 -6.91
C ASP A 177 14.65 19.93 -6.38
N VAL A 178 13.79 19.64 -5.40
CA VAL A 178 13.78 18.35 -4.71
C VAL A 178 13.38 17.20 -5.65
N ALA A 179 12.54 17.49 -6.65
CA ALA A 179 12.10 16.53 -7.65
C ALA A 179 13.26 16.06 -8.53
N SER A 180 14.07 16.98 -9.07
CA SER A 180 15.25 16.63 -9.86
C SER A 180 16.31 15.90 -9.05
N SER A 181 16.55 16.31 -7.80
CA SER A 181 17.49 15.64 -6.90
C SER A 181 17.04 14.22 -6.53
N ALA A 182 15.76 14.03 -6.19
CA ALA A 182 15.19 12.71 -5.91
C ALA A 182 15.25 11.80 -7.15
N ALA A 183 14.87 12.31 -8.33
CA ALA A 183 15.00 11.58 -9.58
C ALA A 183 16.46 11.23 -9.90
N HIS A 184 17.40 12.12 -9.58
CA HIS A 184 18.83 11.82 -9.70
C HIS A 184 19.24 10.67 -8.77
N TRP A 185 18.87 10.70 -7.49
CA TRP A 185 19.16 9.62 -6.55
C TRP A 185 18.61 8.27 -7.03
N ILE A 186 17.36 8.25 -7.49
CA ILE A 186 16.70 7.03 -7.98
C ILE A 186 17.37 6.48 -9.25
N THR A 187 17.96 7.33 -10.10
CA THR A 187 18.56 6.91 -11.38
C THR A 187 20.07 6.71 -11.34
N ASN A 188 20.76 7.29 -10.37
CA ASN A 188 22.22 7.27 -10.31
C ASN A 188 22.76 5.95 -9.74
N GLY A 189 23.89 5.48 -10.28
CA GLY A 189 24.55 4.24 -9.84
C GLY A 189 23.62 3.02 -9.88
N ASN A 190 23.48 2.35 -8.74
CA ASN A 190 22.61 1.16 -8.60
C ASN A 190 21.12 1.50 -8.38
N GLY A 191 20.74 2.78 -8.45
CA GLY A 191 19.38 3.30 -8.24
C GLY A 191 18.96 3.30 -6.77
N ALA A 192 18.92 4.48 -6.15
CA ALA A 192 18.55 4.60 -4.74
C ALA A 192 17.06 4.25 -4.49
N VAL A 193 16.80 3.60 -3.37
CA VAL A 193 15.46 3.41 -2.79
C VAL A 193 15.29 4.47 -1.71
N ILE A 194 14.36 5.39 -1.91
CA ILE A 194 14.23 6.58 -1.08
C ILE A 194 12.90 6.62 -0.35
N GLY A 195 12.90 7.10 0.89
CA GLY A 195 11.68 7.57 1.55
C GLY A 195 11.27 8.92 0.98
N TRP A 196 9.98 9.13 0.74
CA TRP A 196 9.42 10.34 0.15
C TRP A 196 8.23 10.81 0.97
N VAL A 197 8.37 12.01 1.55
CA VAL A 197 7.42 12.61 2.49
C VAL A 197 7.10 14.03 2.04
N GLN A 198 5.88 14.25 1.56
CA GLN A 198 5.42 15.55 1.05
C GLN A 198 4.02 15.86 1.55
N GLY A 199 3.76 17.14 1.84
CA GLY A 199 2.43 17.67 2.17
C GLY A 199 1.61 16.82 3.15
N ARG A 200 0.28 16.85 2.95
CA ARG A 200 -0.68 16.10 3.75
C ARG A 200 -0.61 14.60 3.45
N SER A 201 -0.63 13.77 4.47
CA SER A 201 -0.66 12.31 4.27
C SER A 201 -1.97 11.83 3.63
N GLU A 202 -1.86 10.75 2.86
CA GLU A 202 -2.99 10.08 2.21
C GLU A 202 -3.82 9.25 3.20
N PHE A 203 -5.15 9.33 3.07
CA PHE A 203 -6.10 8.53 3.86
C PHE A 203 -6.37 7.18 3.20
N GLY A 204 -6.16 6.11 3.96
CA GLY A 204 -6.41 4.73 3.55
C GLY A 204 -5.15 3.84 3.59
N PRO A 205 -5.24 2.59 3.12
CA PRO A 205 -4.20 1.59 3.32
C PRO A 205 -3.09 1.62 2.25
N ARG A 206 -3.08 2.63 1.36
CA ARG A 206 -2.17 2.74 0.23
C ARG A 206 -1.40 4.05 0.35
N ALA A 207 -0.09 4.00 0.15
CA ALA A 207 0.66 5.21 -0.15
C ALA A 207 0.45 5.58 -1.62
N LEU A 208 0.15 6.86 -1.85
CA LEU A 208 -0.29 7.48 -3.09
C LEU A 208 0.57 8.72 -3.41
N GLY A 209 1.83 8.73 -2.98
CA GLY A 209 2.81 9.75 -3.34
C GLY A 209 3.17 10.75 -2.25
N ASN A 210 2.58 10.70 -1.06
CA ASN A 210 2.90 11.64 0.04
C ASN A 210 3.59 10.98 1.23
N ARG A 211 3.39 9.68 1.45
CA ARG A 211 4.12 8.86 2.45
C ARG A 211 4.61 7.56 1.81
N SER A 212 5.54 7.70 0.87
CA SER A 212 5.91 6.64 -0.08
C SER A 212 7.38 6.25 -0.01
N ILE A 213 7.69 5.00 -0.34
CA ILE A 213 9.03 4.59 -0.73
C ILE A 213 9.05 4.52 -2.24
N LEU A 214 10.00 5.23 -2.83
CA LEU A 214 10.15 5.38 -4.28
C LEU A 214 11.43 4.68 -4.76
N ALA A 215 11.33 4.03 -5.92
CA ALA A 215 12.46 3.40 -6.57
C ALA A 215 12.26 3.33 -8.09
N ASP A 216 13.34 2.97 -8.80
CA ASP A 216 13.30 2.76 -10.24
C ASP A 216 12.49 1.50 -10.57
N PRO A 217 11.42 1.59 -11.39
CA PRO A 217 10.57 0.44 -11.69
C PRO A 217 11.18 -0.52 -12.73
N ARG A 218 12.30 -0.15 -13.36
CA ARG A 218 12.77 -0.83 -14.57
C ARG A 218 13.49 -2.15 -14.27
N PRO A 219 14.57 -2.17 -13.46
CA PRO A 219 15.30 -3.41 -13.20
C PRO A 219 14.48 -4.32 -12.29
N ALA A 220 14.20 -5.56 -12.72
CA ALA A 220 13.45 -6.52 -11.91
C ALA A 220 14.07 -6.76 -10.52
N ALA A 221 15.40 -6.70 -10.41
CA ALA A 221 16.16 -6.86 -9.16
C ALA A 221 15.79 -5.82 -8.09
N ASN A 222 15.24 -4.66 -8.45
CA ASN A 222 14.81 -3.65 -7.47
C ASN A 222 13.66 -4.17 -6.61
N LYS A 223 12.84 -5.09 -7.12
CA LYS A 223 11.81 -5.75 -6.32
C LYS A 223 12.44 -6.52 -5.15
N ASP A 224 13.49 -7.28 -5.41
CA ASP A 224 14.15 -8.10 -4.38
C ASP A 224 14.89 -7.22 -3.38
N ARG A 225 15.57 -6.17 -3.87
CA ARG A 225 16.25 -5.19 -3.04
C ARG A 225 15.32 -4.50 -2.05
N ILE A 226 14.17 -3.98 -2.49
CA ILE A 226 13.20 -3.30 -1.60
C ILE A 226 12.61 -4.26 -0.58
N ASN A 227 12.32 -5.51 -0.99
CA ASN A 227 11.83 -6.53 -0.07
C ASN A 227 12.86 -6.85 1.03
N ALA A 228 14.15 -6.91 0.70
CA ALA A 228 15.23 -7.11 1.66
C ALA A 228 15.44 -5.90 2.59
N MET A 229 15.57 -4.70 2.02
CA MET A 229 15.96 -3.46 2.72
C MET A 229 14.93 -2.97 3.74
N VAL A 230 13.65 -3.17 3.45
CA VAL A 230 12.57 -2.52 4.21
C VAL A 230 11.52 -3.52 4.66
N LYS A 231 11.00 -4.30 3.72
CA LYS A 231 9.72 -4.98 3.96
C LYS A 231 9.86 -6.29 4.69
N LYS A 232 11.01 -6.99 4.61
CA LYS A 232 11.22 -8.32 5.20
C LYS A 232 10.00 -9.25 4.99
N ARG A 233 9.35 -9.10 3.83
CA ARG A 233 8.08 -9.73 3.45
C ARG A 233 8.33 -10.70 2.31
N GLU A 234 7.31 -11.49 2.02
CA GLU A 234 7.43 -12.56 1.04
C GLU A 234 7.61 -12.02 -0.38
N GLY A 235 8.59 -12.55 -1.13
CA GLY A 235 8.96 -12.06 -2.47
C GLY A 235 7.88 -12.18 -3.54
N TYR A 236 6.75 -12.86 -3.28
CA TYR A 236 5.64 -12.93 -4.22
C TYR A 236 4.81 -11.64 -4.27
N ARG A 237 4.90 -10.75 -3.27
CA ARG A 237 4.13 -9.49 -3.25
C ARG A 237 4.72 -8.51 -4.28
N PRO A 238 3.96 -8.10 -5.30
CA PRO A 238 4.41 -7.11 -6.25
C PRO A 238 4.28 -5.69 -5.68
N PHE A 239 5.10 -4.78 -6.20
CA PHE A 239 4.99 -3.35 -5.96
C PHE A 239 4.07 -2.69 -6.99
N ALA A 240 3.64 -1.46 -6.72
CA ALA A 240 2.70 -0.75 -7.56
C ALA A 240 3.43 0.31 -8.39
N PRO A 241 3.06 0.50 -9.68
CA PRO A 241 3.51 1.65 -10.45
C PRO A 241 2.67 2.90 -10.13
N SER A 242 3.37 4.04 -10.04
CA SER A 242 2.78 5.37 -10.18
C SER A 242 3.23 5.97 -11.50
N VAL A 243 2.29 6.31 -12.38
CA VAL A 243 2.55 6.83 -13.74
C VAL A 243 1.94 8.22 -13.90
N LEU A 244 2.57 9.08 -14.71
CA LEU A 244 1.92 10.31 -15.16
C LEU A 244 0.64 9.97 -15.92
N GLU A 245 -0.46 10.64 -15.58
CA GLU A 245 -1.78 10.34 -16.15
C GLU A 245 -1.79 10.42 -17.67
N GLU A 246 -1.16 11.46 -18.23
CA GLU A 246 -1.05 11.70 -19.67
C GLU A 246 -0.26 10.63 -20.43
N ASP A 247 0.60 9.86 -19.76
CA ASP A 247 1.43 8.82 -20.36
C ASP A 247 0.89 7.39 -20.09
N ALA A 248 -0.10 7.24 -19.20
CA ALA A 248 -0.52 5.94 -18.67
C ALA A 248 -0.91 4.94 -19.77
N SER A 249 -1.61 5.41 -20.80
CA SER A 249 -2.11 4.57 -21.90
C SER A 249 -1.00 3.98 -22.78
N GLU A 250 0.21 4.53 -22.76
CA GLU A 250 1.37 4.02 -23.50
C GLU A 250 1.95 2.75 -22.82
N PHE A 251 1.75 2.60 -21.51
CA PHE A 251 2.35 1.52 -20.71
C PHE A 251 1.34 0.48 -20.25
N PHE A 252 0.08 0.88 -20.06
CA PHE A 252 -0.97 0.03 -19.54
C PHE A 252 -2.14 -0.06 -20.53
N ASP A 253 -2.78 -1.23 -20.55
CA ASP A 253 -4.01 -1.47 -21.29
C ASP A 253 -5.21 -0.99 -20.47
N LEU A 254 -5.64 0.24 -20.73
CA LEU A 254 -6.71 0.92 -20.00
C LEU A 254 -8.03 0.83 -20.80
N PRO A 255 -9.08 0.19 -20.26
CA PRO A 255 -10.37 0.09 -20.95
C PRO A 255 -11.04 1.44 -21.16
N ASP A 256 -11.79 1.56 -22.25
CA ASP A 256 -12.76 2.64 -22.53
C ASP A 256 -12.20 4.08 -22.47
N GLY A 257 -10.93 4.28 -22.80
CA GLY A 257 -10.30 5.61 -22.72
C GLY A 257 -10.27 6.18 -21.30
N LYS A 258 -10.36 5.32 -20.27
CA LYS A 258 -10.22 5.73 -18.87
C LYS A 258 -8.75 6.00 -18.59
N HIS A 259 -8.47 7.18 -18.06
CA HIS A 259 -7.11 7.60 -17.70
C HIS A 259 -6.92 7.78 -16.20
N GLU A 260 -8.00 7.83 -15.42
CA GLU A 260 -7.96 8.13 -13.98
C GLU A 260 -8.03 6.88 -13.10
N PHE A 261 -6.88 6.48 -12.55
CA PHE A 261 -6.73 5.45 -11.53
C PHE A 261 -5.94 5.97 -10.31
N PRO A 262 -6.38 7.02 -9.60
CA PRO A 262 -5.55 7.71 -8.60
C PRO A 262 -5.27 6.92 -7.31
N PHE A 263 -5.94 5.79 -7.07
CA PHE A 263 -6.02 5.17 -5.74
C PHE A 263 -5.44 3.75 -5.62
N MET A 264 -4.78 3.20 -6.65
CA MET A 264 -4.30 1.80 -6.63
C MET A 264 -5.40 0.76 -6.34
N ASN A 265 -6.65 1.06 -6.73
CA ASN A 265 -7.79 0.18 -6.48
C ASN A 265 -8.03 -0.85 -7.59
N PHE A 266 -7.33 -0.72 -8.73
CA PHE A 266 -7.49 -1.60 -9.88
C PHE A 266 -6.15 -2.23 -10.27
N VAL A 267 -6.20 -3.51 -10.61
CA VAL A 267 -5.13 -4.18 -11.36
C VAL A 267 -5.45 -4.07 -12.84
N VAL A 268 -4.48 -3.59 -13.62
CA VAL A 268 -4.56 -3.45 -15.08
C VAL A 268 -3.44 -4.25 -15.74
N ARG A 269 -3.58 -4.58 -17.02
CA ARG A 269 -2.55 -5.27 -17.78
C ARG A 269 -1.45 -4.28 -18.17
N VAL A 270 -0.20 -4.67 -17.94
CA VAL A 270 0.95 -4.00 -18.53
C VAL A 270 1.02 -4.43 -19.99
N ARG A 271 1.17 -3.47 -20.92
CA ARG A 271 1.29 -3.78 -22.35
C ARG A 271 2.49 -4.69 -22.59
N ASP A 272 2.32 -5.71 -23.42
CA ASP A 272 3.31 -6.76 -23.65
C ASP A 272 4.70 -6.20 -23.98
N SER A 273 4.77 -5.17 -24.84
CA SER A 273 6.03 -4.51 -25.24
C SER A 273 6.74 -3.75 -24.12
N LYS A 274 6.06 -3.48 -23.00
CA LYS A 274 6.58 -2.70 -21.87
C LYS A 274 6.91 -3.57 -20.65
N ARG A 275 6.49 -4.83 -20.63
CA ARG A 275 6.69 -5.75 -19.48
C ARG A 275 8.17 -5.96 -19.15
N ALA A 276 9.02 -6.15 -20.16
CA ALA A 276 10.46 -6.31 -19.96
C ALA A 276 11.12 -5.03 -19.41
N LEU A 277 10.61 -3.87 -19.81
CA LEU A 277 11.08 -2.58 -19.29
C LEU A 277 10.65 -2.36 -17.84
N LEU A 278 9.49 -2.84 -17.41
CA LEU A 278 8.89 -2.56 -16.10
C LEU A 278 8.98 -3.76 -15.15
N GLY A 279 10.16 -4.37 -15.05
CA GLY A 279 10.35 -5.64 -14.37
C GLY A 279 10.05 -5.62 -12.87
N ALA A 280 10.24 -4.49 -12.18
CA ALA A 280 10.05 -4.42 -10.72
C ALA A 280 8.58 -4.31 -10.28
N ILE A 281 7.69 -3.90 -11.18
CA ILE A 281 6.28 -3.61 -10.90
C ILE A 281 5.30 -4.51 -11.66
N THR A 282 5.78 -5.27 -12.64
CA THR A 282 4.95 -6.21 -13.41
C THR A 282 4.81 -7.52 -12.63
N HIS A 283 3.57 -7.93 -12.40
CA HIS A 283 3.21 -9.18 -11.76
C HIS A 283 3.52 -10.37 -12.70
N VAL A 284 3.58 -11.58 -12.14
CA VAL A 284 3.83 -12.81 -12.91
C VAL A 284 2.82 -13.06 -14.04
N ASP A 285 1.59 -12.57 -13.88
CA ASP A 285 0.51 -12.65 -14.87
C ASP A 285 0.48 -11.47 -15.85
N GLY A 286 1.52 -10.63 -15.85
CA GLY A 286 1.62 -9.47 -16.75
C GLY A 286 0.77 -8.26 -16.34
N THR A 287 0.24 -8.26 -15.12
CA THR A 287 -0.58 -7.16 -14.60
C THR A 287 0.19 -6.24 -13.63
N ALA A 288 -0.38 -5.10 -13.27
CA ALA A 288 0.14 -4.20 -12.25
C ALA A 288 -1.00 -3.43 -11.56
N ARG A 289 -0.82 -3.10 -10.28
CA ARG A 289 -1.80 -2.31 -9.51
C ARG A 289 -1.54 -0.81 -9.68
N LEU A 290 -2.26 -0.18 -10.59
CA LEU A 290 -1.92 1.15 -11.12
C LEU A 290 -2.33 2.31 -10.21
N GLN A 291 -1.43 3.28 -10.04
CA GLN A 291 -1.75 4.67 -9.70
C GLN A 291 -1.47 5.57 -10.92
N THR A 292 -2.46 6.34 -11.38
CA THR A 292 -2.20 7.50 -12.24
C THR A 292 -2.07 8.76 -11.41
N VAL A 293 -1.17 9.65 -11.83
CA VAL A 293 -0.82 10.87 -11.11
C VAL A 293 -1.08 12.06 -12.02
N SER A 294 -2.13 12.81 -11.72
CA SER A 294 -2.42 14.10 -12.34
C SER A 294 -1.61 15.20 -11.66
N ARG A 295 -1.17 16.18 -12.46
CA ARG A 295 -0.47 17.37 -11.96
C ARG A 295 -1.34 18.18 -11.01
N ASP A 296 -2.65 18.24 -11.26
CA ASP A 296 -3.58 19.04 -10.46
C ASP A 296 -3.84 18.39 -9.11
N ALA A 297 -3.90 17.05 -9.06
CA ALA A 297 -4.16 16.30 -7.83
C ALA A 297 -2.94 16.25 -6.89
N ASN A 298 -1.73 16.06 -7.44
CA ASN A 298 -0.50 16.03 -6.66
C ASN A 298 0.70 16.60 -7.45
N PRO A 299 0.90 17.93 -7.44
CA PRO A 299 1.97 18.58 -8.19
C PRO A 299 3.36 18.07 -7.80
N ALA A 300 3.65 17.93 -6.50
CA ALA A 300 4.97 17.51 -6.03
C ALA A 300 5.32 16.09 -6.49
N TYR A 301 4.34 15.18 -6.45
CA TYR A 301 4.54 13.82 -6.91
C TYR A 301 4.62 13.71 -8.44
N TRP A 302 3.82 14.50 -9.15
CA TRP A 302 3.92 14.63 -10.60
C TRP A 302 5.31 15.13 -11.02
N GLU A 303 5.87 16.16 -10.34
CA GLU A 303 7.17 16.72 -10.70
C GLU A 303 8.32 15.72 -10.50
N VAL A 304 8.32 14.88 -9.45
CA VAL A 304 9.37 13.86 -9.28
C VAL A 304 9.28 12.74 -10.33
N ILE A 305 8.06 12.31 -10.71
CA ILE A 305 7.88 11.33 -11.79
C ILE A 305 8.29 11.95 -13.14
N ASN A 306 7.96 13.21 -13.39
CA ASN A 306 8.36 13.93 -14.61
C ASN A 306 9.88 14.16 -14.66
N ALA A 307 10.52 14.48 -13.55
CA ALA A 307 11.98 14.57 -13.46
C ALA A 307 12.64 13.21 -13.75
N PHE A 308 12.05 12.12 -13.26
CA PHE A 308 12.49 10.76 -13.60
C PHE A 308 12.27 10.44 -15.09
N LYS A 309 11.13 10.83 -15.68
CA LYS A 309 10.85 10.73 -17.13
C LYS A 309 11.92 11.43 -17.95
N LYS A 310 12.26 12.68 -17.62
CA LYS A 310 13.29 13.45 -18.34
C LYS A 310 14.66 12.78 -18.33
N ARG A 311 14.98 12.02 -17.27
CA ARG A 311 16.27 11.31 -17.12
C ARG A 311 16.29 9.93 -17.80
N THR A 312 15.13 9.28 -17.93
CA THR A 312 15.06 7.85 -18.27
C THR A 312 14.21 7.52 -19.49
N GLY A 313 13.40 8.47 -19.97
CA GLY A 313 12.32 8.24 -20.92
C GLY A 313 11.12 7.48 -20.35
N THR A 314 11.11 7.13 -19.06
CA THR A 314 10.04 6.34 -18.43
C THR A 314 9.26 7.21 -17.43
N PRO A 315 7.96 7.48 -17.64
CA PRO A 315 7.14 8.33 -16.77
C PRO A 315 6.53 7.56 -15.60
N ILE A 316 7.28 6.62 -15.02
CA ILE A 316 6.78 5.68 -14.00
C ILE A 316 7.79 5.60 -12.86
N LEU A 317 7.30 5.63 -11.62
CA LEU A 317 8.06 5.23 -10.43
C LEU A 317 7.45 3.99 -9.80
N LEU A 318 8.30 3.16 -9.19
CA LEU A 318 7.83 2.16 -8.24
C LEU A 318 7.41 2.89 -6.96
N ASN A 319 6.20 2.59 -6.48
CA ASN A 319 5.66 3.12 -5.24
C ASN A 319 5.25 2.00 -4.29
N THR A 320 5.65 2.11 -3.02
CA THR A 320 5.14 1.30 -1.92
C THR A 320 4.97 2.14 -0.66
N SER A 321 4.16 1.64 0.29
CA SER A 321 3.95 2.27 1.59
C SER A 321 5.27 2.59 2.30
N PHE A 322 5.43 3.80 2.83
CA PHE A 322 6.58 4.12 3.67
C PHE A 322 6.32 3.64 5.10
N ASN A 323 6.79 2.43 5.38
CA ASN A 323 6.78 1.77 6.68
C ASN A 323 7.71 0.55 6.68
N ASN A 324 8.07 0.05 7.84
CA ASN A 324 8.72 -1.26 7.97
C ASN A 324 7.66 -2.39 8.02
N ASN A 325 8.05 -3.57 8.48
CA ASN A 325 7.15 -4.72 8.59
C ASN A 325 6.29 -4.74 9.87
N ALA A 326 6.55 -3.84 10.83
CA ALA A 326 5.94 -3.80 12.14
C ALA A 326 4.97 -2.60 12.31
N GLU A 327 5.16 -1.52 11.58
CA GLU A 327 4.50 -0.23 11.82
C GLU A 327 3.52 0.17 10.70
N PRO A 328 2.53 1.06 10.99
CA PRO A 328 1.69 1.68 9.96
C PRO A 328 2.50 2.59 9.03
N ILE A 329 1.86 3.13 7.99
CA ILE A 329 2.46 4.16 7.13
C ILE A 329 2.88 5.34 8.01
N VAL A 330 4.09 5.85 7.82
CA VAL A 330 4.59 7.04 8.55
C VAL A 330 3.68 8.23 8.31
N ASP A 331 3.41 9.02 9.34
CA ASP A 331 2.52 10.19 9.22
C ASP A 331 3.28 11.49 9.46
N THR A 332 4.07 11.54 10.54
CA THR A 332 4.87 12.69 10.96
C THR A 332 6.31 12.66 10.44
N VAL A 333 7.02 13.78 10.55
CA VAL A 333 8.47 13.86 10.27
C VAL A 333 9.25 12.91 11.19
N ALA A 334 8.88 12.84 12.47
CA ALA A 334 9.52 11.94 13.43
C ALA A 334 9.34 10.45 13.03
N ASP A 335 8.14 10.05 12.61
CA ASP A 335 7.88 8.68 12.12
C ASP A 335 8.74 8.34 10.90
N ALA A 336 8.89 9.30 9.98
CA ALA A 336 9.72 9.16 8.78
C ALA A 336 11.21 9.02 9.13
N ILE A 337 11.72 9.81 10.08
CA ILE A 337 13.11 9.71 10.57
C ILE A 337 13.33 8.35 11.24
N ALA A 338 12.43 7.95 12.15
CA ALA A 338 12.53 6.68 12.86
C ALA A 338 12.53 5.49 11.87
N THR A 339 11.61 5.49 10.90
CA THR A 339 11.56 4.45 9.86
C THR A 339 12.80 4.49 8.97
N PHE A 340 13.29 5.69 8.62
CA PHE A 340 14.49 5.83 7.79
C PHE A 340 15.74 5.27 8.49
N LEU A 341 15.95 5.61 9.76
CA LEU A 341 17.09 5.14 10.57
C LEU A 341 17.04 3.64 10.87
N THR A 342 15.85 3.04 10.94
CA THR A 342 15.66 1.61 11.26
C THR A 342 15.52 0.70 10.04
N THR A 343 15.61 1.25 8.83
CA THR A 343 15.59 0.50 7.56
C THR A 343 16.88 0.71 6.79
N GLU A 344 17.07 0.00 5.67
CA GLU A 344 18.26 0.16 4.83
C GLU A 344 18.08 1.20 3.71
N LEU A 345 17.01 2.02 3.73
CA LEU A 345 16.76 3.07 2.73
C LEU A 345 18.01 3.93 2.49
N ASP A 346 18.27 4.24 1.22
CA ASP A 346 19.47 4.95 0.75
C ASP A 346 19.40 6.47 0.99
N GLY A 347 18.18 7.02 1.03
CA GLY A 347 17.92 8.43 1.26
C GLY A 347 16.49 8.68 1.72
N LEU A 348 16.26 9.85 2.27
CA LEU A 348 14.96 10.33 2.70
C LEU A 348 14.76 11.74 2.16
N VAL A 349 13.55 12.02 1.68
CA VAL A 349 13.12 13.35 1.27
C VAL A 349 11.94 13.75 2.14
N VAL A 350 12.05 14.90 2.82
CA VAL A 350 10.96 15.48 3.64
C VAL A 350 10.78 16.93 3.26
N GLY A 351 9.65 17.27 2.63
CA GLY A 351 9.46 18.62 2.09
C GLY A 351 10.60 18.99 1.12
N PRO A 352 11.28 20.15 1.31
CA PRO A 352 12.41 20.55 0.47
C PRO A 352 13.75 19.93 0.91
N PHE A 353 13.78 19.06 1.93
CA PHE A 353 15.03 18.56 2.51
C PHE A 353 15.40 17.18 1.96
N LEU A 354 16.65 17.05 1.54
CA LEU A 354 17.34 15.83 1.19
C LEU A 354 18.11 15.35 2.43
N VAL A 355 17.88 14.10 2.82
CA VAL A 355 18.41 13.52 4.06
C VAL A 355 19.16 12.23 3.75
N LYS A 356 20.38 12.12 4.25
CA LYS A 356 21.20 10.91 4.21
C LYS A 356 21.56 10.47 5.62
N LYS A 357 21.85 9.18 5.78
CA LYS A 357 22.41 8.65 7.02
C LYS A 357 23.85 9.10 7.15
N ARG A 358 24.18 9.63 8.31
CA ARG A 358 25.56 9.83 8.74
C ARG A 358 26.06 8.56 9.40
N ALA A 359 27.34 8.26 9.26
CA ALA A 359 27.98 7.22 10.07
C ALA A 359 28.02 7.68 11.54
N ALA A 360 27.07 7.21 12.33
CA ALA A 360 26.97 7.52 13.75
C ALA A 360 27.91 6.62 14.57
N THR A 361 28.63 7.22 15.52
CA THR A 361 29.47 6.51 16.48
C THR A 361 28.62 5.90 17.59
N LEU A 362 29.19 4.96 18.37
CA LEU A 362 28.51 4.45 19.57
C LEU A 362 28.14 5.58 20.52
N GLN A 363 28.98 6.61 20.63
CA GLN A 363 28.72 7.77 21.49
C GLN A 363 27.45 8.53 21.06
N ASP A 364 27.26 8.71 19.75
CA ASP A 364 26.07 9.38 19.20
C ASP A 364 24.79 8.61 19.55
N TRP A 365 24.82 7.28 19.46
CA TRP A 365 23.69 6.42 19.85
C TRP A 365 23.43 6.47 21.36
N THR A 366 24.48 6.45 22.19
CA THR A 366 24.34 6.52 23.65
C THR A 366 23.91 7.89 24.18
N ALA A 367 24.02 8.93 23.35
CA ALA A 367 23.53 10.28 23.69
C ALA A 367 22.01 10.42 23.51
N LEU A 368 21.35 9.46 22.84
CA LEU A 368 19.90 9.47 22.69
C LEU A 368 19.20 9.20 24.03
N ALA A 369 18.17 9.99 24.31
CA ALA A 369 17.27 9.72 25.43
C ALA A 369 16.29 8.60 25.06
N ILE A 370 16.15 7.61 25.94
CA ILE A 370 15.11 6.59 25.80
C ILE A 370 13.76 7.23 26.14
N SER A 371 12.83 7.18 25.21
CA SER A 371 11.44 7.55 25.41
C SER A 371 10.55 6.34 25.18
N LEU A 372 9.49 6.20 25.98
CA LEU A 372 8.46 5.20 25.77
C LEU A 372 7.32 5.82 24.96
N PRO A 373 6.73 5.08 23.99
CA PRO A 373 5.51 5.52 23.35
C PRO A 373 4.41 5.80 24.38
N PRO A 374 3.49 6.76 24.13
CA PRO A 374 2.39 7.07 25.08
C PRO A 374 1.51 5.86 25.42
N SER A 375 1.50 4.83 24.58
CA SER A 375 0.74 3.60 24.75
C SER A 375 1.49 2.53 25.56
N VAL A 376 2.63 2.85 26.19
CA VAL A 376 3.49 1.89 26.86
C VAL A 376 4.02 2.49 28.17
N SER A 377 4.09 1.67 29.22
CA SER A 377 4.66 2.05 30.52
C SER A 377 5.77 1.11 30.96
N LEU A 378 6.72 1.63 31.74
CA LEU A 378 7.73 0.83 32.43
C LEU A 378 7.19 0.42 33.80
N HIS A 379 6.91 -0.86 33.97
CA HIS A 379 6.54 -1.45 35.25
C HIS A 379 7.79 -1.95 35.96
N GLN A 380 8.07 -1.40 37.14
CA GLN A 380 9.15 -1.87 38.00
C GLN A 380 8.57 -2.66 39.17
N THR A 381 8.85 -3.95 39.22
CA THR A 381 8.47 -4.83 40.33
C THR A 381 9.70 -5.18 41.15
N ARG A 382 9.64 -4.94 42.46
CA ARG A 382 10.67 -5.38 43.41
C ARG A 382 10.10 -6.50 44.27
N ALA A 383 10.72 -7.67 44.24
CA ALA A 383 10.28 -8.83 45.00
C ALA A 383 11.47 -9.58 45.61
N TYR A 384 11.27 -10.21 46.76
CA TYR A 384 12.24 -11.13 47.33
C TYR A 384 12.10 -12.48 46.64
N THR A 385 13.14 -12.92 45.93
CA THR A 385 13.20 -14.25 45.30
C THR A 385 13.89 -15.26 46.22
N ALA A 386 14.60 -14.80 47.25
CA ALA A 386 15.05 -15.59 48.40
C ALA A 386 15.04 -14.74 49.69
N ARG A 387 15.28 -15.37 50.84
CA ARG A 387 15.19 -14.74 52.17
C ARG A 387 16.12 -13.52 52.35
N ASP A 388 17.20 -13.49 51.59
CA ASP A 388 18.27 -12.49 51.58
C ASP A 388 18.53 -11.90 50.17
N HIS A 389 17.69 -12.25 49.18
CA HIS A 389 17.85 -11.79 47.80
C HIS A 389 16.59 -11.06 47.32
N GLN A 390 16.74 -9.77 47.04
CA GLN A 390 15.71 -8.92 46.47
C GLN A 390 16.04 -8.64 45.01
N GLU A 391 15.13 -8.99 44.12
CA GLU A 391 15.25 -8.77 42.69
C GLU A 391 14.38 -7.60 42.24
N THR A 392 14.87 -6.84 41.28
CA THR A 392 14.12 -5.79 40.60
C THR A 392 13.93 -6.20 39.15
N VAL A 393 12.69 -6.44 38.77
CA VAL A 393 12.31 -6.72 37.38
C VAL A 393 11.69 -5.46 36.80
N CYS A 394 12.17 -5.04 35.63
CA CYS A 394 11.62 -3.92 34.88
C CYS A 394 11.01 -4.45 33.58
N GLU A 395 9.71 -4.29 33.40
CA GLU A 395 8.97 -4.75 32.22
C GLU A 395 8.35 -3.58 31.48
N ILE A 396 8.42 -3.60 30.15
CA ILE A 396 7.77 -2.64 29.28
C ILE A 396 6.42 -3.24 28.88
N ILE A 397 5.31 -2.64 29.34
CA ILE A 397 3.96 -3.18 29.17
C ILE A 397 3.09 -2.19 28.39
N PRO A 398 2.28 -2.64 27.41
CA PRO A 398 1.27 -1.79 26.79
C PRO A 398 0.27 -1.27 27.82
N ASN A 399 -0.09 0.01 27.71
CA ASN A 399 -1.16 0.62 28.48
C ASN A 399 -2.48 0.01 27.99
N HIS A 400 -3.08 -0.87 28.80
CA HIS A 400 -4.37 -1.50 28.51
C HIS A 400 -5.54 -0.55 28.68
#